data_AF-A0A1Q5X500-F1
#
_entry.id   AF-A0A1Q5X500-F1
#
_cell.length_a   1.000
_cell.length_b   1.000
_cell.length_c   1.000
_cell.angle_alpha   90.00
_cell.angle_beta   90.00
_cell.angle_gamma   90.00
#
_symmetry.space_group_name_H-M   'P 1'
#
loop_
_entity.id
_entity.type
_entity.pdbx_description
1 polymer ?
#
loop_
_entity_poly.entity_id
_entity_poly.type
_entity_poly.pdbx_seq_one_letter_code
_entity_poly.pdbx_strand_id
1 'polypeptide(L)'
;MKESRKNHIRPIVLSGLLAMAVLIFAVGGWAVLYKNNLPAPVKQDLAPVAANSGQLQTKPGSSWNAGVYSPNRLSQAAGKVMAPRMVITPAKAAVKAEAAVSKNNAQNHLPAPNKHKTVYLTFDDGPSKITSKVLEILRQQGVKATFFVLGEQARQRPELINAIWEQGHSIGNHTYNHNYHDLYSGFTEFWSQIKQTEEIVRNITGVRPQLIRAPGGTFGHFDQTYFHLLKQAGYSVMDWTVDSGDSRRKGVPAADILKESVADMNASRVILLLHDGGGHEQSAKALPEIIQRYKSAGYAFGVLDAEMQPVQFRVSDAAAKASRNGPSRDWIAANIAPNRELFTSGKALALEVGLLETKLLPGEYSISEGQYRVPLRAVVERLGGRVNWDSASRTGKVVWNGRAIIADAARKQLTITGADGRQQVRSADVQMIGSSLWVSLRGLLEAAGHAPLTTAVTIDERRVKTL
;
A
#
# COMPACT_ATOMS: atom_id res chain seq x y z
N MET A 1 39.85 64.67 -37.63
CA MET A 1 40.70 63.48 -37.34
C MET A 1 40.74 63.24 -35.84
N LYS A 2 39.82 62.40 -35.36
CA LYS A 2 39.84 61.60 -34.12
C LYS A 2 39.28 60.25 -34.59
N GLU A 3 39.80 59.10 -34.20
CA GLU A 3 39.60 58.60 -32.85
C GLU A 3 40.51 57.40 -32.55
N SER A 4 40.74 57.18 -31.26
CA SER A 4 41.64 56.19 -30.70
C SER A 4 40.90 55.07 -29.98
N ARG A 5 41.62 53.97 -29.79
CA ARG A 5 41.64 53.01 -28.66
C ARG A 5 40.94 51.66 -28.80
N LYS A 6 41.79 50.68 -28.46
CA LYS A 6 41.60 49.26 -28.16
C LYS A 6 40.74 49.05 -26.90
N ASN A 7 40.01 47.94 -26.80
CA ASN A 7 40.43 46.82 -25.93
C ASN A 7 39.48 45.59 -25.96
N HIS A 8 40.16 44.45 -25.93
CA HIS A 8 39.87 43.07 -25.51
C HIS A 8 38.44 42.59 -25.20
N ILE A 9 38.06 41.52 -25.91
CA ILE A 9 37.20 40.43 -25.40
C ILE A 9 37.91 39.10 -25.72
N ARG A 10 38.12 38.26 -24.71
CA ARG A 10 38.57 36.86 -24.83
C ARG A 10 37.34 35.97 -25.09
N PRO A 11 37.37 35.01 -26.03
CA PRO A 11 36.37 33.96 -26.09
C PRO A 11 36.78 32.75 -25.24
N ILE A 12 35.79 32.20 -24.55
CA ILE A 12 35.82 30.96 -23.76
C ILE A 12 35.90 29.77 -24.72
N VAL A 13 36.77 28.82 -24.39
CA VAL A 13 36.97 27.56 -25.11
C VAL A 13 35.74 26.68 -24.95
N LEU A 14 35.08 26.37 -26.07
CA LEU A 14 34.10 25.29 -26.20
C LEU A 14 34.82 24.10 -26.86
N SER A 15 34.95 22.99 -26.14
CA SER A 15 35.51 21.72 -26.62
C SER A 15 34.69 20.61 -25.98
N GLY A 16 34.17 19.61 -26.67
CA GLY A 16 34.19 19.23 -28.07
C GLY A 16 33.38 17.94 -28.17
N LEU A 17 32.51 17.85 -29.16
CA LEU A 17 31.60 16.76 -29.41
C LEU A 17 31.93 16.27 -30.83
N LEU A 18 32.59 15.11 -30.98
CA LEU A 18 32.51 14.17 -32.12
C LEU A 18 33.64 13.13 -32.07
N ALA A 19 33.28 11.84 -32.11
CA ALA A 19 33.91 10.86 -33.01
C ALA A 19 33.10 9.55 -32.99
N MET A 20 32.30 9.34 -34.04
CA MET A 20 31.90 8.02 -34.53
C MET A 20 32.92 7.57 -35.58
N ALA A 21 33.30 6.28 -35.60
CA ALA A 21 33.21 5.42 -36.79
C ALA A 21 33.84 4.03 -36.59
N VAL A 22 33.00 3.00 -36.82
CA VAL A 22 33.21 1.80 -37.65
C VAL A 22 34.32 0.80 -37.28
N LEU A 23 33.89 -0.43 -36.98
CA LEU A 23 34.57 -1.65 -37.45
C LEU A 23 33.53 -2.78 -37.63
N ILE A 24 33.19 -3.02 -38.90
CA ILE A 24 32.55 -4.24 -39.39
C ILE A 24 33.68 -5.19 -39.80
N PHE A 25 33.69 -6.41 -39.28
CA PHE A 25 34.24 -7.57 -39.99
C PHE A 25 33.42 -8.82 -39.70
N ALA A 26 33.15 -9.53 -40.78
CA ALA A 26 32.32 -10.73 -40.89
C ALA A 26 33.00 -11.96 -40.28
N VAL A 27 32.19 -12.89 -39.75
CA VAL A 27 32.40 -14.33 -39.95
C VAL A 27 31.02 -14.98 -40.09
N GLY A 28 30.73 -15.43 -41.31
CA GLY A 28 29.69 -16.40 -41.57
C GLY A 28 30.20 -17.82 -41.32
N GLY A 29 29.27 -18.72 -41.01
CA GLY A 29 29.51 -20.16 -40.92
C GLY A 29 29.61 -20.63 -39.48
N TRP A 30 28.59 -21.39 -39.07
CA TRP A 30 28.67 -22.67 -38.35
C TRP A 30 27.26 -22.99 -37.84
N ALA A 31 26.39 -23.36 -38.78
CA ALA A 31 25.31 -24.29 -38.48
C ALA A 31 25.82 -25.69 -38.88
N VAL A 32 25.39 -26.72 -38.13
CA VAL A 32 25.70 -28.15 -38.29
C VAL A 32 26.88 -28.66 -37.44
N LEU A 33 26.57 -29.01 -36.19
CA LEU A 33 26.84 -30.32 -35.55
C LEU A 33 26.74 -30.17 -34.03
N TYR A 34 25.59 -30.52 -33.44
CA TYR A 34 25.47 -31.30 -32.20
C TYR A 34 23.98 -31.57 -31.98
N LYS A 35 23.46 -32.52 -32.76
CA LYS A 35 22.28 -33.30 -32.42
C LYS A 35 22.78 -34.55 -31.69
N ASN A 36 22.08 -34.94 -30.62
CA ASN A 36 22.19 -36.20 -29.85
C ASN A 36 23.08 -36.16 -28.59
N ASN A 37 22.50 -35.72 -27.47
CA ASN A 37 22.44 -36.46 -26.19
C ASN A 37 21.78 -35.61 -25.10
N LEU A 38 20.44 -35.50 -25.14
CA LEU A 38 19.66 -35.09 -23.98
C LEU A 38 19.00 -36.35 -23.40
N PRO A 39 19.20 -36.68 -22.11
CA PRO A 39 18.44 -37.75 -21.47
C PRO A 39 16.96 -37.38 -21.42
N ALA A 40 16.08 -38.35 -21.69
CA ALA A 40 14.64 -38.18 -21.65
C ALA A 40 14.16 -37.70 -20.26
N PRO A 41 13.09 -36.90 -20.17
CA PRO A 41 12.54 -36.46 -18.90
C PRO A 41 12.01 -37.67 -18.11
N VAL A 42 12.52 -37.85 -16.90
CA VAL A 42 12.02 -38.84 -15.94
C VAL A 42 10.59 -38.47 -15.56
N LYS A 43 9.63 -39.33 -15.93
CA LYS A 43 8.28 -39.30 -15.37
C LYS A 43 8.37 -39.76 -13.91
N GLN A 44 8.10 -38.87 -12.96
CA GLN A 44 7.77 -39.29 -11.60
C GLN A 44 6.27 -39.56 -11.52
N ASP A 45 5.92 -40.85 -11.61
CA ASP A 45 4.61 -41.36 -11.21
C ASP A 45 4.53 -41.30 -9.67
N LEU A 46 3.67 -40.42 -9.15
CA LEU A 46 3.34 -40.41 -7.73
C LEU A 46 2.22 -41.43 -7.45
N ALA A 47 2.63 -42.63 -7.02
CA ALA A 47 1.75 -43.60 -6.39
C ALA A 47 1.41 -43.18 -4.93
N PRO A 48 0.24 -43.57 -4.40
CA PRO A 48 -0.31 -43.01 -3.17
C PRO A 48 0.42 -43.52 -1.92
N VAL A 49 0.76 -42.62 -1.02
CA VAL A 49 1.34 -42.98 0.28
C VAL A 49 0.25 -43.57 1.17
N ALA A 50 0.37 -44.87 1.42
CA ALA A 50 -0.41 -45.63 2.37
C ALA A 50 -0.15 -45.13 3.81
N ALA A 51 -1.24 -45.09 4.58
CA ALA A 51 -1.20 -44.90 6.02
C ALA A 51 -0.39 -46.02 6.68
N ASN A 52 0.53 -45.65 7.57
CA ASN A 52 1.09 -46.60 8.52
C ASN A 52 0.94 -46.06 9.94
N SER A 53 0.10 -46.77 10.68
CA SER A 53 -0.16 -46.66 12.10
C SER A 53 1.06 -47.15 12.89
N GLY A 54 1.74 -46.24 13.59
CA GLY A 54 2.77 -46.56 14.57
C GLY A 54 2.38 -46.00 15.93
N GLN A 55 1.93 -46.87 16.83
CA GLN A 55 1.69 -46.57 18.24
C GLN A 55 2.97 -46.05 18.91
N LEU A 56 2.86 -44.96 19.67
CA LEU A 56 3.81 -44.64 20.73
C LEU A 56 3.05 -44.40 22.03
N GLN A 57 3.39 -45.25 23.00
CA GLN A 57 2.79 -45.39 24.31
C GLN A 57 3.04 -44.16 25.19
N THR A 58 2.05 -43.90 26.04
CA THR A 58 2.02 -42.89 27.08
C THR A 58 2.75 -43.35 28.35
N LYS A 59 3.27 -42.40 29.14
CA LYS A 59 3.04 -42.26 30.61
C LYS A 59 3.73 -40.99 31.19
N PRO A 60 3.34 -40.50 32.40
CA PRO A 60 2.88 -39.12 32.58
C PRO A 60 3.67 -38.31 33.64
N GLY A 61 3.40 -37.00 33.74
CA GLY A 61 3.80 -36.24 34.92
C GLY A 61 3.42 -34.75 34.94
N SER A 62 2.67 -34.37 35.97
CA SER A 62 2.47 -33.04 36.56
C SER A 62 1.38 -32.11 35.99
N SER A 63 0.23 -32.24 36.64
CA SER A 63 -0.90 -31.33 36.78
C SER A 63 -0.55 -30.06 37.56
N TRP A 64 -1.16 -28.91 37.22
CA TRP A 64 -1.62 -27.93 38.21
C TRP A 64 -2.98 -27.34 37.80
N ASN A 65 -3.90 -27.45 38.75
CA ASN A 65 -5.32 -27.10 38.67
C ASN A 65 -5.58 -25.62 38.92
N ALA A 66 -6.69 -25.17 38.34
CA ALA A 66 -7.39 -23.93 38.62
C ALA A 66 -7.91 -23.86 40.07
N GLY A 67 -7.95 -22.64 40.62
CA GLY A 67 -8.58 -22.33 41.90
C GLY A 67 -9.35 -21.02 41.83
N VAL A 68 -10.67 -21.14 41.86
CA VAL A 68 -11.67 -20.09 42.09
C VAL A 68 -11.58 -19.63 43.55
N TYR A 69 -11.68 -18.32 43.85
CA TYR A 69 -12.10 -17.85 45.18
C TYR A 69 -12.73 -16.44 45.19
N SER A 70 -13.86 -16.35 45.88
CA SER A 70 -14.46 -15.21 46.60
C SER A 70 -15.40 -15.85 47.67
N PRO A 71 -15.84 -15.20 48.78
CA PRO A 71 -15.68 -13.80 49.22
C PRO A 71 -15.39 -13.58 50.76
N ASN A 72 -15.18 -12.30 51.13
CA ASN A 72 -15.47 -11.58 52.40
C ASN A 72 -14.84 -11.97 53.78
N ARG A 73 -14.09 -11.03 54.40
CA ARG A 73 -14.52 -10.13 55.53
C ARG A 73 -13.36 -9.31 56.16
N LEU A 74 -13.62 -7.99 56.35
CA LEU A 74 -13.38 -7.08 57.51
C LEU A 74 -11.94 -6.99 58.12
N SER A 75 -11.35 -5.85 58.54
CA SER A 75 -11.83 -4.50 58.89
C SER A 75 -10.65 -3.51 59.12
N GLN A 76 -10.93 -2.21 58.92
CA GLN A 76 -10.39 -1.00 59.60
C GLN A 76 -8.89 -0.61 59.47
N ALA A 77 -8.63 0.52 58.80
CA ALA A 77 -8.13 1.77 59.42
C ALA A 77 -8.11 2.91 58.38
N ALA A 78 -8.38 4.13 58.86
CA ALA A 78 -8.73 5.33 58.09
C ALA A 78 -7.52 6.14 57.58
N GLY A 79 -7.73 6.92 56.51
CA GLY A 79 -6.83 7.99 56.07
C GLY A 79 -7.38 8.78 54.87
N LYS A 80 -7.94 9.97 55.13
CA LYS A 80 -8.42 10.98 54.15
C LYS A 80 -7.29 11.47 53.23
N VAL A 81 -7.52 11.62 51.92
CA VAL A 81 -7.16 12.84 51.13
C VAL A 81 -8.09 12.99 49.91
N MET A 82 -8.44 14.25 49.61
CA MET A 82 -9.48 14.77 48.71
C MET A 82 -9.16 14.69 47.20
N ALA A 83 -10.21 14.62 46.38
CA ALA A 83 -10.18 14.83 44.93
C ALA A 83 -10.33 16.33 44.57
N PRO A 84 -9.73 16.83 43.46
CA PRO A 84 -10.05 18.15 42.94
C PRO A 84 -11.24 18.08 41.96
N ARG A 85 -12.16 19.03 42.17
CA ARG A 85 -13.39 19.24 41.41
C ARG A 85 -13.15 20.32 40.34
N MET A 86 -13.60 20.02 39.13
CA MET A 86 -13.64 20.90 37.97
C MET A 86 -14.54 22.13 38.24
N VAL A 87 -14.05 23.33 37.95
CA VAL A 87 -14.83 24.58 37.99
C VAL A 87 -14.94 25.12 36.57
N ILE A 88 -16.18 25.32 36.12
CA ILE A 88 -16.55 26.01 34.89
C ILE A 88 -17.17 27.35 35.32
N THR A 89 -16.73 28.45 34.73
CA THR A 89 -17.43 29.75 34.77
C THR A 89 -17.39 30.41 33.39
N PRO A 90 -18.51 30.96 32.89
CA PRO A 90 -18.57 31.59 31.56
C PRO A 90 -18.46 33.12 31.63
N ALA A 91 -18.00 33.76 30.55
CA ALA A 91 -18.29 35.18 30.28
C ALA A 91 -18.24 35.47 28.77
N LYS A 92 -19.18 36.31 28.33
CA LYS A 92 -19.54 36.60 26.94
C LYS A 92 -19.34 38.09 26.66
N ALA A 93 -18.83 38.39 25.45
CA ALA A 93 -18.95 39.63 24.65
C ALA A 93 -18.18 40.91 25.07
N ALA A 94 -17.36 41.45 24.15
CA ALA A 94 -17.69 42.63 23.33
C ALA A 94 -16.55 42.99 22.35
N VAL A 95 -16.92 43.64 21.25
CA VAL A 95 -16.17 43.90 20.01
C VAL A 95 -15.83 45.40 19.88
N LYS A 96 -14.80 45.71 19.07
CA LYS A 96 -14.47 46.97 18.36
C LYS A 96 -13.62 48.04 19.08
N ALA A 97 -12.42 48.26 18.53
CA ALA A 97 -11.93 49.60 18.17
C ALA A 97 -10.87 49.46 17.05
N GLU A 98 -11.08 50.18 15.96
CA GLU A 98 -10.17 50.31 14.82
C GLU A 98 -9.87 51.82 14.63
N ALA A 99 -8.68 52.09 14.08
CA ALA A 99 -8.21 53.33 13.43
C ALA A 99 -7.68 54.50 14.29
N ALA A 100 -6.35 54.70 14.29
CA ALA A 100 -5.63 55.64 13.41
C ALA A 100 -4.38 56.25 14.09
N VAL A 101 -3.17 56.06 13.51
CA VAL A 101 -2.22 57.10 13.06
C VAL A 101 -1.07 56.43 12.25
N SER A 102 -1.23 56.52 10.93
CA SER A 102 -0.28 56.81 9.84
C SER A 102 1.26 56.65 9.96
N LYS A 103 1.77 55.80 9.05
CA LYS A 103 2.93 55.94 8.12
C LYS A 103 4.36 56.11 8.69
N ASN A 104 5.15 55.05 8.53
CA ASN A 104 6.42 55.13 7.80
C ASN A 104 6.72 53.80 7.09
N ASN A 105 6.99 53.89 5.80
CA ASN A 105 7.19 52.79 4.87
C ASN A 105 8.70 52.69 4.58
N ALA A 106 9.37 51.65 5.08
CA ALA A 106 10.67 51.22 4.60
C ALA A 106 10.90 49.74 4.98
N GLN A 107 10.81 48.88 3.96
CA GLN A 107 11.45 47.57 3.83
C GLN A 107 11.73 46.78 5.12
N ASN A 108 10.76 45.93 5.49
CA ASN A 108 11.06 44.62 6.04
C ASN A 108 10.11 43.62 5.37
N HIS A 109 10.56 43.03 4.26
CA HIS A 109 9.98 41.77 3.80
C HIS A 109 10.29 40.73 4.88
N LEU A 110 9.39 40.59 5.85
CA LEU A 110 9.28 39.36 6.61
C LEU A 110 9.09 38.24 5.58
N PRO A 111 9.93 37.18 5.58
CA PRO A 111 9.73 36.07 4.67
C PRO A 111 8.30 35.55 4.85
N ALA A 112 7.59 35.42 3.73
CA ALA A 112 6.27 34.81 3.68
C ALA A 112 6.27 33.49 4.47
N PRO A 113 5.15 33.13 5.15
CA PRO A 113 5.09 31.90 5.93
C PRO A 113 5.55 30.71 5.08
N ASN A 114 6.58 30.02 5.55
CA ASN A 114 7.27 28.95 4.85
C ASN A 114 6.28 28.03 4.13
N LYS A 115 6.42 27.87 2.80
CA LYS A 115 5.82 26.74 2.08
C LYS A 115 6.25 25.48 2.83
N HIS A 116 5.30 24.76 3.43
CA HIS A 116 5.60 23.51 4.14
C HIS A 116 6.33 22.56 3.19
N LYS A 117 7.61 22.31 3.46
CA LYS A 117 8.42 21.38 2.67
C LYS A 117 8.03 19.96 3.04
N THR A 118 7.76 19.10 2.06
CA THR A 118 7.39 17.70 2.30
C THR A 118 8.21 16.75 1.46
N VAL A 119 8.74 15.71 2.09
CA VAL A 119 9.39 14.58 1.43
C VAL A 119 8.48 13.36 1.51
N TYR A 120 8.35 12.68 0.37
CA TYR A 120 7.64 11.42 0.21
C TYR A 120 8.69 10.36 -0.05
N LEU A 121 8.98 9.57 1.00
CA LEU A 121 9.84 8.40 0.86
C LEU A 121 9.07 7.33 0.11
N THR A 122 9.65 6.81 -0.97
CA THR A 122 9.01 5.76 -1.77
C THR A 122 9.94 4.58 -1.95
N PHE A 123 9.41 3.37 -1.82
CA PHE A 123 10.16 2.12 -1.91
C PHE A 123 9.59 1.22 -3.00
N ASP A 124 10.44 0.79 -3.92
CA ASP A 124 10.07 -0.08 -5.04
C ASP A 124 10.62 -1.52 -4.83
N ASP A 125 10.06 -2.45 -5.61
CA ASP A 125 10.42 -3.89 -5.70
C ASP A 125 10.10 -4.79 -4.50
N GLY A 126 9.62 -4.22 -3.40
CA GLY A 126 9.12 -4.97 -2.26
C GLY A 126 7.79 -5.71 -2.51
N PRO A 127 7.30 -6.47 -1.51
CA PRO A 127 7.93 -6.69 -0.20
C PRO A 127 9.03 -7.76 -0.23
N SER A 128 10.08 -7.57 0.56
CA SER A 128 11.15 -8.54 0.79
C SER A 128 11.49 -8.64 2.28
N LYS A 129 12.49 -9.45 2.62
CA LYS A 129 13.08 -9.49 3.98
C LYS A 129 13.62 -8.13 4.45
N ILE A 130 13.88 -7.19 3.54
CA ILE A 130 14.37 -5.84 3.85
C ILE A 130 13.21 -4.91 4.24
N THR A 131 12.01 -5.13 3.68
CA THR A 131 10.79 -4.37 4.00
C THR A 131 10.51 -4.32 5.50
N SER A 132 10.67 -5.44 6.22
CA SER A 132 10.47 -5.46 7.68
C SER A 132 11.46 -4.55 8.41
N LYS A 133 12.71 -4.48 7.96
CA LYS A 133 13.73 -3.58 8.51
C LYS A 133 13.41 -2.12 8.19
N VAL A 134 12.95 -1.84 6.98
CA VAL A 134 12.50 -0.50 6.57
C VAL A 134 11.32 -0.04 7.43
N LEU A 135 10.28 -0.87 7.58
CA LEU A 135 9.12 -0.57 8.43
C LEU A 135 9.52 -0.28 9.87
N GLU A 136 10.43 -1.07 10.44
CA GLU A 136 10.93 -0.83 11.81
C GLU A 136 11.65 0.52 11.92
N ILE A 137 12.49 0.88 10.95
CA ILE A 137 13.16 2.20 10.92
C ILE A 137 12.13 3.33 10.81
N LEU A 138 11.17 3.22 9.90
CA LEU A 138 10.13 4.24 9.70
C LEU A 138 9.30 4.44 10.99
N ARG A 139 8.95 3.33 11.67
CA ARG A 139 8.26 3.34 12.96
C ARG A 139 9.08 4.01 14.06
N GLN A 140 10.35 3.62 14.21
CA GLN A 140 11.27 4.24 15.19
C GLN A 140 11.46 5.74 14.94
N GLN A 141 11.45 6.15 13.66
CA GLN A 141 11.58 7.54 13.26
C GLN A 141 10.26 8.32 13.28
N GLY A 142 9.12 7.65 13.51
CA GLY A 142 7.80 8.28 13.53
C GLY A 142 7.38 8.88 12.18
N VAL A 143 7.83 8.30 11.05
CA VAL A 143 7.53 8.80 9.70
C VAL A 143 6.75 7.76 8.89
N LYS A 144 6.01 8.21 7.89
CA LYS A 144 5.28 7.36 6.93
C LYS A 144 5.95 7.43 5.56
N ALA A 145 5.58 6.49 4.69
CA ALA A 145 6.18 6.29 3.36
C ALA A 145 5.17 5.62 2.42
N THR A 146 5.53 5.52 1.14
CA THR A 146 4.76 4.78 0.13
C THR A 146 5.57 3.60 -0.38
N PHE A 147 4.93 2.43 -0.55
CA PHE A 147 5.57 1.22 -1.08
C PHE A 147 4.90 0.83 -2.39
N PHE A 148 5.64 0.83 -3.49
CA PHE A 148 5.19 0.31 -4.77
C PHE A 148 5.59 -1.16 -4.86
N VAL A 149 4.60 -2.03 -4.69
CA VAL A 149 4.84 -3.46 -4.48
C VAL A 149 4.69 -4.27 -5.76
N LEU A 150 5.53 -5.29 -5.89
CA LEU A 150 5.39 -6.32 -6.91
C LEU A 150 4.35 -7.36 -6.49
N GLY A 151 3.42 -7.68 -7.39
CA GLY A 151 2.35 -8.64 -7.10
C GLY A 151 2.87 -10.04 -6.77
N GLU A 152 3.93 -10.49 -7.44
CA GLU A 152 4.56 -11.78 -7.15
C GLU A 152 5.10 -11.83 -5.72
N GLN A 153 5.74 -10.75 -5.26
CA GLN A 153 6.29 -10.65 -3.92
C GLN A 153 5.18 -10.48 -2.87
N ALA A 154 4.18 -9.66 -3.16
CA ALA A 154 3.00 -9.46 -2.31
C ALA A 154 2.25 -10.77 -2.05
N ARG A 155 2.11 -11.63 -3.07
CA ARG A 155 1.49 -12.95 -2.95
C ARG A 155 2.27 -13.88 -2.03
N GLN A 156 3.60 -13.79 -2.03
CA GLN A 156 4.47 -14.64 -1.22
C GLN A 156 4.60 -14.14 0.23
N ARG A 157 4.36 -12.84 0.47
CA ARG A 157 4.56 -12.18 1.77
C ARG A 157 3.36 -11.31 2.16
N PRO A 158 2.14 -11.89 2.24
CA PRO A 158 0.94 -11.12 2.56
C PRO A 158 1.01 -10.45 3.95
N GLU A 159 1.78 -11.03 4.88
CA GLU A 159 2.02 -10.46 6.21
C GLU A 159 2.72 -9.10 6.15
N LEU A 160 3.65 -8.91 5.21
CA LEU A 160 4.36 -7.63 5.07
C LEU A 160 3.49 -6.58 4.39
N ILE A 161 2.63 -6.98 3.45
CA ILE A 161 1.63 -6.07 2.86
C ILE A 161 0.65 -5.56 3.92
N ASN A 162 0.15 -6.44 4.80
CA ASN A 162 -0.66 -6.03 5.94
C ASN A 162 0.11 -5.11 6.88
N ALA A 163 1.37 -5.42 7.21
CA ALA A 163 2.18 -4.58 8.07
C ALA A 163 2.43 -3.17 7.49
N ILE A 164 2.63 -3.06 6.17
CA ILE A 164 2.71 -1.76 5.47
C ILE A 164 1.40 -0.98 5.67
N TRP A 165 0.26 -1.62 5.39
CA TRP A 165 -1.06 -0.99 5.47
C TRP A 165 -1.44 -0.56 6.90
N GLU A 166 -1.35 -1.48 7.87
CA GLU A 166 -1.74 -1.23 9.27
C GLU A 166 -0.88 -0.18 9.95
N GLN A 167 0.38 -0.02 9.53
CA GLN A 167 1.25 1.04 10.00
C GLN A 167 0.97 2.39 9.32
N GLY A 168 -0.05 2.50 8.46
CA GLY A 168 -0.48 3.76 7.85
C GLY A 168 0.45 4.25 6.74
N HIS A 169 1.16 3.33 6.07
CA HIS A 169 1.88 3.62 4.84
C HIS A 169 0.93 3.48 3.64
N SER A 170 1.23 4.19 2.55
CA SER A 170 0.47 4.04 1.30
C SER A 170 1.05 2.88 0.47
N ILE A 171 0.18 2.15 -0.23
CA ILE A 171 0.57 1.06 -1.12
C ILE A 171 0.23 1.46 -2.56
N GLY A 172 1.26 1.45 -3.41
CA GLY A 172 1.15 1.57 -4.86
C GLY A 172 1.41 0.24 -5.55
N ASN A 173 1.05 0.16 -6.82
CA ASN A 173 1.23 -0.99 -7.68
C ASN A 173 2.49 -0.84 -8.53
N HIS A 174 3.41 -1.80 -8.44
CA HIS A 174 4.64 -1.83 -9.24
C HIS A 174 4.64 -2.94 -10.30
N THR A 175 3.46 -3.34 -10.80
CA THR A 175 3.27 -4.50 -11.71
C THR A 175 3.47 -5.84 -11.00
N TYR A 176 3.51 -6.96 -11.74
CA TYR A 176 3.49 -8.29 -11.14
C TYR A 176 4.91 -8.84 -10.90
N ASN A 177 5.75 -8.85 -11.93
CA ASN A 177 7.06 -9.53 -11.90
C ASN A 177 8.26 -8.67 -12.29
N HIS A 178 8.06 -7.41 -12.71
CA HIS A 178 9.14 -6.51 -13.15
C HIS A 178 9.94 -7.02 -14.37
N ASN A 179 9.38 -7.92 -15.19
CA ASN A 179 10.01 -8.34 -16.45
C ASN A 179 9.73 -7.31 -17.56
N TYR A 180 10.73 -6.49 -17.88
CA TYR A 180 10.63 -5.45 -18.92
C TYR A 180 10.15 -5.96 -20.28
N HIS A 181 10.59 -7.14 -20.71
CA HIS A 181 10.25 -7.68 -22.03
C HIS A 181 8.75 -7.92 -22.15
N ASP A 182 8.19 -8.58 -21.13
CA ASP A 182 6.77 -8.91 -21.11
C ASP A 182 5.96 -7.64 -20.86
N LEU A 183 6.35 -6.88 -19.82
CA LEU A 183 5.64 -5.71 -19.32
C LEU A 183 5.43 -4.63 -20.38
N TYR A 184 6.43 -4.38 -21.23
CA TYR A 184 6.40 -3.31 -22.23
C TYR A 184 6.22 -3.82 -23.68
N SER A 185 5.82 -5.08 -23.83
CA SER A 185 5.40 -5.63 -25.14
C SER A 185 4.12 -4.96 -25.68
N GLY A 186 3.27 -4.42 -24.79
CA GLY A 186 2.06 -3.68 -25.13
C GLY A 186 1.23 -3.31 -23.91
N PHE A 187 0.30 -2.37 -24.10
CA PHE A 187 -0.52 -1.84 -23.00
C PHE A 187 -1.36 -2.92 -22.31
N THR A 188 -1.90 -3.89 -23.07
CA THR A 188 -2.75 -4.95 -22.51
C THR A 188 -1.99 -5.88 -21.57
N GLU A 189 -0.70 -6.11 -21.82
CA GLU A 189 0.15 -6.92 -20.95
C GLU A 189 0.50 -6.14 -19.67
N PHE A 190 0.88 -4.86 -19.81
CA PHE A 190 1.05 -3.97 -18.67
C PHE A 190 -0.21 -3.93 -17.80
N TRP A 191 -1.38 -3.76 -18.42
CA TRP A 191 -2.67 -3.75 -17.75
C TRP A 191 -2.94 -5.07 -16.99
N SER A 192 -2.69 -6.22 -17.63
CA SER A 192 -2.85 -7.54 -17.02
C SER A 192 -2.07 -7.65 -15.71
N GLN A 193 -0.80 -7.25 -15.73
CA GLN A 193 0.04 -7.25 -14.53
C GLN A 193 -0.44 -6.27 -13.46
N ILE A 194 -0.88 -5.07 -13.84
CA ILE A 194 -1.49 -4.11 -12.90
C ILE A 194 -2.71 -4.74 -12.23
N LYS A 195 -3.63 -5.35 -13.00
CA LYS A 195 -4.83 -5.96 -12.44
C LYS A 195 -4.53 -7.14 -11.53
N GLN A 196 -3.57 -7.98 -11.90
CA GLN A 196 -3.14 -9.11 -11.09
C GLN A 196 -2.59 -8.64 -9.73
N THR A 197 -1.69 -7.65 -9.73
CA THR A 197 -1.15 -7.07 -8.49
C THR A 197 -2.20 -6.37 -7.66
N GLU A 198 -3.10 -5.62 -8.28
CA GLU A 198 -4.18 -4.92 -7.58
C GLU A 198 -5.10 -5.89 -6.85
N GLU A 199 -5.51 -6.98 -7.50
CA GLU A 199 -6.35 -7.99 -6.84
C GLU A 199 -5.60 -8.66 -5.69
N ILE A 200 -4.31 -8.95 -5.82
CA ILE A 200 -3.51 -9.50 -4.71
C ILE A 200 -3.51 -8.54 -3.52
N VAL A 201 -3.20 -7.26 -3.73
CA VAL A 201 -3.17 -6.24 -2.66
C VAL A 201 -4.56 -6.05 -2.05
N ARG A 202 -5.61 -5.98 -2.86
CA ARG A 202 -7.00 -5.87 -2.37
C ARG A 202 -7.41 -7.08 -1.55
N ASN A 203 -7.05 -8.28 -1.98
CA ASN A 203 -7.39 -9.50 -1.26
C ASN A 203 -6.64 -9.60 0.09
N ILE A 204 -5.55 -8.88 0.27
CA ILE A 204 -4.81 -8.82 1.54
C ILE A 204 -5.37 -7.71 2.44
N THR A 205 -5.51 -6.49 1.91
CA THR A 205 -5.77 -5.26 2.70
C THR A 205 -7.23 -4.82 2.70
N GLY A 206 -8.03 -5.30 1.75
CA GLY A 206 -9.36 -4.77 1.43
C GLY A 206 -9.34 -3.58 0.47
N VAL A 207 -8.18 -2.94 0.25
CA VAL A 207 -8.05 -1.70 -0.54
C VAL A 207 -7.42 -1.97 -1.90
N ARG A 208 -7.92 -1.28 -2.94
CA ARG A 208 -7.33 -1.29 -4.28
C ARG A 208 -6.30 -0.16 -4.42
N PRO A 209 -5.01 -0.44 -4.70
CA PRO A 209 -4.03 0.60 -4.95
C PRO A 209 -4.37 1.37 -6.23
N GLN A 210 -4.54 2.69 -6.13
CA GLN A 210 -4.74 3.60 -7.26
C GLN A 210 -3.45 4.18 -7.83
N LEU A 211 -2.37 4.16 -7.03
CA LEU A 211 -1.06 4.63 -7.45
C LEU A 211 -0.36 3.55 -8.26
N ILE A 212 0.24 3.94 -9.39
CA ILE A 212 1.08 3.08 -10.22
C ILE A 212 2.47 3.69 -10.32
N ARG A 213 3.49 2.85 -10.18
CA ARG A 213 4.85 3.18 -10.61
C ARG A 213 5.32 2.16 -11.64
N ALA A 214 5.83 2.67 -12.76
CA ALA A 214 6.34 1.84 -13.83
C ALA A 214 7.75 1.33 -13.46
N PRO A 215 8.03 0.00 -13.54
CA PRO A 215 9.37 -0.56 -13.55
C PRO A 215 10.34 0.22 -14.45
N GLY A 216 11.42 0.76 -13.89
CA GLY A 216 12.39 1.61 -14.59
C GLY A 216 11.95 3.06 -14.84
N GLY A 217 10.79 3.46 -14.34
CA GLY A 217 10.19 4.77 -14.61
C GLY A 217 9.48 4.85 -15.96
N THR A 218 8.74 5.92 -16.19
CA THR A 218 7.96 6.07 -17.43
C THR A 218 8.79 6.49 -18.64
N PHE A 219 9.97 7.11 -18.43
CA PHE A 219 10.81 7.62 -19.52
C PHE A 219 11.34 6.48 -20.40
N GLY A 220 11.11 6.56 -21.71
CA GLY A 220 11.50 5.51 -22.66
C GLY A 220 10.56 4.31 -22.71
N HIS A 221 9.79 4.07 -21.64
CA HIS A 221 8.86 2.94 -21.54
C HIS A 221 7.43 3.33 -21.94
N PHE A 222 6.89 4.43 -21.40
CA PHE A 222 5.52 4.86 -21.68
C PHE A 222 5.44 5.75 -22.92
N ASP A 223 4.38 5.53 -23.71
CA ASP A 223 3.87 6.50 -24.69
C ASP A 223 2.57 7.13 -24.16
N GLN A 224 1.95 8.01 -24.95
CA GLN A 224 0.73 8.72 -24.53
C GLN A 224 -0.46 7.80 -24.26
N THR A 225 -0.51 6.62 -24.90
CA THR A 225 -1.59 5.64 -24.70
C THR A 225 -1.60 5.15 -23.26
N TYR A 226 -0.43 4.85 -22.69
CA TYR A 226 -0.32 4.40 -21.30
C TYR A 226 -0.87 5.45 -20.32
N PHE A 227 -0.39 6.69 -20.43
CA PHE A 227 -0.85 7.78 -19.57
C PHE A 227 -2.36 8.03 -19.73
N HIS A 228 -2.85 8.05 -20.96
CA HIS A 228 -4.25 8.31 -21.26
C HIS A 228 -5.17 7.23 -20.68
N LEU A 229 -4.89 5.96 -20.97
CA LEU A 229 -5.76 4.85 -20.58
C LEU A 229 -5.69 4.56 -19.08
N LEU A 230 -4.50 4.65 -18.44
CA LEU A 230 -4.39 4.50 -16.98
C LEU A 230 -5.14 5.62 -16.24
N LYS A 231 -5.02 6.86 -16.70
CA LYS A 231 -5.78 7.99 -16.14
C LYS A 231 -7.28 7.80 -16.34
N GLN A 232 -7.73 7.38 -17.51
CA GLN A 232 -9.14 7.08 -17.78
C GLN A 232 -9.67 5.95 -16.90
N ALA A 233 -8.84 4.95 -16.60
CA ALA A 233 -9.16 3.85 -15.70
C ALA A 233 -9.17 4.25 -14.21
N GLY A 234 -8.81 5.50 -13.88
CA GLY A 234 -8.80 6.01 -12.51
C GLY A 234 -7.50 5.77 -11.72
N TYR A 235 -6.40 5.40 -12.39
CA TYR A 235 -5.09 5.32 -11.75
C TYR A 235 -4.33 6.64 -11.83
N SER A 236 -3.42 6.82 -10.89
CA SER A 236 -2.45 7.92 -10.85
C SER A 236 -1.03 7.36 -10.98
N VAL A 237 -0.39 7.65 -12.12
CA VAL A 237 1.00 7.21 -12.38
C VAL A 237 1.97 8.21 -11.74
N MET A 238 2.89 7.70 -10.93
CA MET A 238 3.84 8.51 -10.17
C MET A 238 5.28 8.02 -10.37
N ASP A 239 6.10 8.86 -11.00
CA ASP A 239 7.56 8.73 -11.03
C ASP A 239 8.18 9.30 -9.73
N TRP A 240 9.38 9.86 -9.82
CA TRP A 240 10.11 10.46 -8.71
C TRP A 240 10.76 11.79 -9.12
N THR A 241 11.16 12.57 -8.14
CA THR A 241 11.92 13.82 -8.37
C THR A 241 13.38 13.69 -7.99
N VAL A 242 13.70 12.77 -7.07
CA VAL A 242 15.06 12.47 -6.63
C VAL A 242 15.27 10.97 -6.69
N ASP A 243 16.32 10.56 -7.38
CA ASP A 243 16.79 9.17 -7.44
C ASP A 243 17.91 9.00 -6.41
N SER A 244 17.78 8.06 -5.49
CA SER A 244 18.83 7.77 -4.50
C SER A 244 20.06 7.08 -5.11
N GLY A 245 19.95 6.58 -6.35
CA GLY A 245 20.99 5.84 -7.04
C GLY A 245 21.25 4.45 -6.45
N ASP A 246 20.40 3.97 -5.54
CA ASP A 246 20.58 2.69 -4.84
C ASP A 246 20.43 1.44 -5.73
N SER A 247 19.82 1.60 -6.91
CA SER A 247 19.70 0.58 -7.95
C SER A 247 20.74 0.69 -9.06
N ARG A 248 21.66 1.67 -9.01
CA ARG A 248 22.65 1.91 -10.09
C ARG A 248 23.53 0.69 -10.39
N ARG A 249 23.83 -0.11 -9.36
CA ARG A 249 24.51 -1.40 -9.45
C ARG A 249 24.26 -2.20 -8.17
N LYS A 250 24.57 -3.49 -8.20
CA LYS A 250 24.56 -4.30 -6.97
C LYS A 250 25.52 -3.71 -5.93
N GLY A 251 25.04 -3.59 -4.69
CA GLY A 251 25.86 -3.18 -3.54
C GLY A 251 26.36 -1.74 -3.61
N VAL A 252 25.50 -0.78 -4.00
CA VAL A 252 25.82 0.65 -3.82
C VAL A 252 26.02 0.94 -2.33
N PRO A 253 27.14 1.55 -1.91
CA PRO A 253 27.38 1.87 -0.50
C PRO A 253 26.32 2.81 0.07
N ALA A 254 25.92 2.59 1.33
CA ALA A 254 24.96 3.45 2.02
C ALA A 254 25.34 4.95 2.03
N ALA A 255 26.64 5.27 2.06
CA ALA A 255 27.13 6.64 2.01
C ALA A 255 26.85 7.32 0.65
N ASP A 256 26.98 6.57 -0.45
CA ASP A 256 26.66 7.09 -1.79
C ASP A 256 25.15 7.29 -1.92
N ILE A 257 24.34 6.34 -1.44
CA ILE A 257 22.87 6.42 -1.42
C ILE A 257 22.43 7.66 -0.63
N LEU A 258 23.00 7.87 0.56
CA LEU A 258 22.73 9.05 1.38
C LEU A 258 23.07 10.33 0.62
N LYS A 259 24.27 10.41 0.03
CA LYS A 259 24.76 11.59 -0.68
C LYS A 259 23.81 11.98 -1.81
N GLU A 260 23.41 11.04 -2.65
CA GLU A 260 22.52 11.31 -3.78
C GLU A 260 21.09 11.64 -3.31
N SER A 261 20.60 10.94 -2.26
CA SER A 261 19.27 11.20 -1.68
C SER A 261 19.10 12.62 -1.14
N VAL A 262 20.18 13.30 -0.76
CA VAL A 262 20.14 14.63 -0.14
C VAL A 262 20.91 15.69 -0.93
N ALA A 263 21.27 15.38 -2.19
CA ALA A 263 22.10 16.25 -3.03
C ALA A 263 21.46 17.61 -3.31
N ASP A 264 20.13 17.66 -3.49
CA ASP A 264 19.37 18.89 -3.69
C ASP A 264 18.07 18.89 -2.86
N MET A 265 18.04 19.72 -1.81
CA MET A 265 16.91 19.86 -0.88
C MET A 265 16.28 21.26 -0.91
N ASN A 266 16.20 21.84 -2.12
CA ASN A 266 15.60 23.15 -2.34
C ASN A 266 14.10 23.07 -2.69
N ALA A 267 13.64 21.95 -3.26
CA ALA A 267 12.26 21.78 -3.69
C ALA A 267 11.29 21.67 -2.49
N SER A 268 10.13 22.34 -2.56
CA SER A 268 9.09 22.22 -1.53
C SER A 268 8.41 20.85 -1.49
N ARG A 269 8.52 20.08 -2.57
CA ARG A 269 8.02 18.71 -2.68
C ARG A 269 9.10 17.81 -3.24
N VAL A 270 9.46 16.77 -2.50
CA VAL A 270 10.43 15.75 -2.93
C VAL A 270 9.74 14.39 -2.93
N ILE A 271 9.81 13.66 -4.04
CA ILE A 271 9.48 12.23 -4.12
C ILE A 271 10.80 11.50 -4.30
N LEU A 272 11.26 10.83 -3.24
CA LEU A 272 12.55 10.14 -3.20
C LEU A 272 12.35 8.66 -3.53
N LEU A 273 13.01 8.20 -4.60
CA LEU A 273 13.06 6.79 -4.99
C LEU A 273 14.14 6.05 -4.21
N LEU A 274 13.71 4.99 -3.51
CA LEU A 274 14.53 3.97 -2.86
C LEU A 274 13.94 2.60 -3.23
N HIS A 275 14.66 1.53 -2.91
CA HIS A 275 14.19 0.16 -3.12
C HIS A 275 14.25 -0.64 -1.82
N ASP A 276 13.23 -1.45 -1.58
CA ASP A 276 13.18 -2.43 -0.49
C ASP A 276 13.05 -3.88 -1.00
N GLY A 277 13.18 -4.09 -2.30
CA GLY A 277 13.41 -5.38 -2.94
C GLY A 277 14.72 -6.06 -2.50
N GLY A 278 14.88 -7.34 -2.83
CA GLY A 278 16.06 -8.12 -2.41
C GLY A 278 17.38 -7.55 -2.94
N GLY A 279 18.40 -7.42 -2.09
CA GLY A 279 19.72 -6.87 -2.46
C GLY A 279 19.92 -5.39 -2.15
N HIS A 280 18.91 -4.72 -1.58
CA HIS A 280 18.93 -3.31 -1.20
C HIS A 280 19.17 -3.08 0.31
N GLU A 281 19.95 -3.95 0.97
CA GLU A 281 20.27 -3.80 2.39
C GLU A 281 20.98 -2.47 2.70
N GLN A 282 21.72 -1.92 1.74
CA GLN A 282 22.38 -0.62 1.89
C GLN A 282 21.39 0.56 1.87
N SER A 283 20.27 0.45 1.15
CA SER A 283 19.19 1.46 1.18
C SER A 283 18.58 1.55 2.57
N ALA A 284 18.25 0.39 3.18
CA ALA A 284 17.77 0.34 4.56
C ALA A 284 18.82 0.85 5.57
N LYS A 285 20.12 0.65 5.30
CA LYS A 285 21.21 1.16 6.13
C LYS A 285 21.35 2.69 6.06
N ALA A 286 21.15 3.30 4.89
CA ALA A 286 21.22 4.75 4.69
C ALA A 286 19.99 5.49 5.25
N LEU A 287 18.85 4.81 5.28
CA LEU A 287 17.53 5.40 5.58
C LEU A 287 17.46 6.23 6.87
N PRO A 288 18.02 5.81 8.03
CA PRO A 288 17.95 6.63 9.25
C PRO A 288 18.61 8.01 9.10
N GLU A 289 19.77 8.07 8.44
CA GLU A 289 20.48 9.34 8.22
C GLU A 289 19.76 10.20 7.17
N ILE A 290 19.23 9.59 6.10
CA ILE A 290 18.40 10.30 5.11
C ILE A 290 17.22 11.00 5.82
N ILE A 291 16.49 10.27 6.67
CA ILE A 291 15.37 10.84 7.44
C ILE A 291 15.86 11.99 8.32
N GLN A 292 16.98 11.82 9.02
CA GLN A 292 17.55 12.87 9.87
C GLN A 292 17.91 14.14 9.08
N ARG A 293 18.49 14.00 7.89
CA ARG A 293 18.86 15.15 7.03
C ARG A 293 17.62 15.93 6.60
N TYR A 294 16.58 15.24 6.12
CA TYR A 294 15.31 15.88 5.76
C TYR A 294 14.62 16.55 6.95
N LYS A 295 14.57 15.90 8.12
CA LYS A 295 14.05 16.52 9.35
C LYS A 295 14.83 17.80 9.70
N SER A 296 16.16 17.74 9.66
CA SER A 296 17.04 18.87 10.00
C SER A 296 16.88 20.06 9.03
N ALA A 297 16.50 19.78 7.79
CA ALA A 297 16.19 20.80 6.79
C ALA A 297 14.72 21.28 6.81
N GLY A 298 13.93 20.87 7.80
CA GLY A 298 12.56 21.32 8.01
C GLY A 298 11.50 20.65 7.13
N TYR A 299 11.79 19.45 6.59
CA TYR A 299 10.79 18.70 5.83
C TYR A 299 9.85 17.91 6.74
N ALA A 300 8.56 17.96 6.44
CA ALA A 300 7.57 16.99 6.88
C ALA A 300 7.65 15.70 6.03
N PHE A 301 7.14 14.60 6.56
CA PHE A 301 7.08 13.31 5.87
C PHE A 301 5.63 12.98 5.55
N GLY A 302 5.35 12.67 4.29
CA GLY A 302 4.01 12.31 3.82
C GLY A 302 3.99 10.97 3.10
N VAL A 303 2.78 10.50 2.82
CA VAL A 303 2.53 9.40 1.89
C VAL A 303 1.92 9.95 0.61
N LEU A 304 2.24 9.34 -0.52
CA LEU A 304 1.59 9.67 -1.78
C LEU A 304 0.13 9.26 -1.75
N ASP A 305 -0.69 10.06 -2.42
CA ASP A 305 -2.11 9.84 -2.66
C ASP A 305 -2.44 10.04 -4.14
N ALA A 306 -3.44 9.33 -4.65
CA ALA A 306 -3.82 9.33 -6.06
C ALA A 306 -4.40 10.67 -6.54
N GLU A 307 -4.96 11.48 -5.63
CA GLU A 307 -5.50 12.82 -5.94
C GLU A 307 -4.41 13.88 -6.09
N MET A 308 -3.18 13.58 -5.67
CA MET A 308 -2.06 14.52 -5.80
C MET A 308 -1.72 14.78 -7.28
N GLN A 309 -1.23 15.99 -7.56
CA GLN A 309 -0.67 16.30 -8.88
C GLN A 309 0.50 15.35 -9.17
N PRO A 310 0.39 14.49 -10.20
CA PRO A 310 1.37 13.45 -10.43
C PRO A 310 2.71 14.04 -10.87
N VAL A 311 3.81 13.42 -10.44
CA VAL A 311 5.13 13.62 -11.02
C VAL A 311 5.28 12.57 -12.11
N GLN A 312 5.39 13.00 -13.35
CA GLN A 312 5.53 12.12 -14.51
C GLN A 312 6.65 12.64 -15.39
N PHE A 313 7.52 11.74 -15.85
CA PHE A 313 8.53 12.10 -16.83
C PHE A 313 7.88 12.38 -18.19
N ARG A 314 8.57 13.16 -19.02
CA ARG A 314 8.10 13.43 -20.38
C ARG A 314 8.20 12.15 -21.20
N VAL A 315 7.25 11.94 -22.10
CA VAL A 315 7.36 10.90 -23.11
C VAL A 315 8.60 11.19 -23.98
N SER A 316 9.48 10.21 -24.12
CA SER A 316 10.68 10.34 -24.96
C SER A 316 10.31 10.41 -26.45
N ASP A 317 11.13 11.05 -27.28
CA ASP A 317 10.90 11.12 -28.72
C ASP A 317 10.80 9.73 -29.37
N ALA A 318 11.60 8.78 -28.89
CA ALA A 318 11.56 7.40 -29.37
C ALA A 318 10.23 6.73 -29.03
N ALA A 319 9.75 6.88 -27.79
CA ALA A 319 8.46 6.31 -27.36
C ALA A 319 7.27 6.99 -28.06
N ALA A 320 7.34 8.30 -28.32
CA ALA A 320 6.30 9.02 -29.08
C ALA A 320 6.19 8.55 -30.53
N LYS A 321 7.31 8.10 -31.13
CA LYS A 321 7.38 7.59 -32.50
C LYS A 321 7.15 6.08 -32.59
N ALA A 322 7.23 5.36 -31.46
CA ALA A 322 6.99 3.93 -31.43
C ALA A 322 5.53 3.66 -31.79
N SER A 323 5.29 3.08 -32.97
CA SER A 323 3.98 2.58 -33.37
C SER A 323 3.67 1.31 -32.60
N ARG A 324 3.27 1.44 -31.34
CA ARG A 324 2.76 0.30 -30.55
C ARG A 324 1.29 0.10 -30.90
N ASN A 325 0.91 -1.14 -31.18
CA ASN A 325 -0.50 -1.47 -31.35
C ASN A 325 -1.22 -1.24 -30.03
N GLY A 326 -2.04 -0.18 -29.98
CA GLY A 326 -2.92 0.09 -28.85
C GLY A 326 -4.04 -0.95 -28.76
N PRO A 327 -4.69 -1.09 -27.59
CA PRO A 327 -5.85 -1.95 -27.46
C PRO A 327 -7.00 -1.50 -28.36
N SER A 328 -7.85 -2.45 -28.78
CA SER A 328 -9.06 -2.14 -29.55
C SER A 328 -10.06 -1.32 -28.74
N ARG A 329 -10.98 -0.61 -29.43
CA ARG A 329 -12.05 0.14 -28.76
C ARG A 329 -12.92 -0.74 -27.87
N ASP A 330 -13.24 -1.95 -28.33
CA ASP A 330 -14.03 -2.91 -27.55
C ASP A 330 -13.29 -3.35 -26.29
N TRP A 331 -11.97 -3.58 -26.39
CA TRP A 331 -11.15 -3.91 -25.22
C TRP A 331 -11.13 -2.73 -24.23
N ILE A 332 -10.97 -1.50 -24.71
CA ILE A 332 -10.98 -0.30 -23.87
C ILE A 332 -12.33 -0.18 -23.14
N ALA A 333 -13.45 -0.34 -23.85
CA ALA A 333 -14.78 -0.28 -23.27
C ALA A 333 -15.01 -1.37 -22.21
N ALA A 334 -14.51 -2.58 -22.45
CA ALA A 334 -14.66 -3.71 -21.53
C ALA A 334 -13.75 -3.63 -20.28
N ASN A 335 -12.64 -2.90 -20.34
CA ASN A 335 -11.62 -2.91 -19.28
C ASN A 335 -11.44 -1.57 -18.58
N ILE A 336 -11.34 -0.47 -19.33
CA ILE A 336 -10.95 0.84 -18.78
C ILE A 336 -12.13 1.51 -18.07
N ALA A 337 -13.29 1.59 -18.72
CA ALA A 337 -14.46 2.27 -18.15
C ALA A 337 -14.97 1.56 -16.87
N PRO A 338 -15.15 0.22 -16.83
CA PRO A 338 -15.55 -0.46 -15.60
C PRO A 338 -14.51 -0.34 -14.48
N ASN A 339 -13.22 -0.28 -14.83
CA ASN A 339 -12.18 -0.10 -13.81
C ASN A 339 -12.28 1.26 -13.12
N ARG A 340 -12.60 2.32 -13.87
CA ARG A 340 -12.82 3.63 -13.29
C ARG A 340 -13.92 3.58 -12.23
N GLU A 341 -14.95 2.77 -12.44
CA GLU A 341 -16.06 2.62 -11.49
C GLU A 341 -15.60 2.06 -10.13
N LEU A 342 -14.52 1.26 -10.11
CA LEU A 342 -13.92 0.74 -8.88
C LEU A 342 -13.29 1.86 -8.02
N PHE A 343 -12.93 2.98 -8.65
CA PHE A 343 -12.28 4.13 -7.99
C PHE A 343 -13.16 5.36 -7.94
N THR A 344 -14.26 5.40 -8.70
CA THR A 344 -15.27 6.45 -8.53
C THR A 344 -15.83 6.37 -7.13
N SER A 345 -16.05 7.55 -6.55
CA SER A 345 -16.70 7.78 -5.28
C SER A 345 -18.13 7.20 -5.27
N GLY A 346 -18.24 5.89 -5.10
CA GLY A 346 -19.40 5.29 -4.49
C GLY A 346 -19.58 5.88 -3.09
N LYS A 347 -20.76 5.68 -2.51
CA LYS A 347 -20.97 6.06 -1.12
C LYS A 347 -20.10 5.16 -0.24
N ALA A 348 -19.35 5.72 0.69
CA ALA A 348 -18.72 4.91 1.73
C ALA A 348 -19.80 4.14 2.49
N LEU A 349 -19.50 2.93 2.98
CA LEU A 349 -20.36 2.17 3.86
C LEU A 349 -19.88 2.34 5.30
N ALA A 350 -20.55 3.23 6.04
CA ALA A 350 -20.36 3.39 7.47
C ALA A 350 -21.06 2.25 8.23
N LEU A 351 -20.32 1.58 9.11
CA LEU A 351 -20.77 0.50 9.97
C LEU A 351 -20.64 0.95 11.41
N GLU A 352 -21.75 1.02 12.13
CA GLU A 352 -21.83 1.43 13.52
C GLU A 352 -22.35 0.26 14.35
N VAL A 353 -21.51 -0.28 15.23
CA VAL A 353 -21.82 -1.43 16.10
C VAL A 353 -21.58 -1.01 17.53
N GLY A 354 -22.66 -0.75 18.27
CA GLY A 354 -22.60 -0.16 19.62
C GLY A 354 -21.89 1.20 19.59
N LEU A 355 -20.74 1.31 20.26
CA LEU A 355 -19.93 2.54 20.32
C LEU A 355 -18.81 2.60 19.28
N LEU A 356 -18.64 1.55 18.46
CA LEU A 356 -17.59 1.48 17.45
C LEU A 356 -18.15 1.84 16.08
N GLU A 357 -17.43 2.68 15.35
CA GLU A 357 -17.72 2.99 13.95
C GLU A 357 -16.51 2.66 13.08
N THR A 358 -16.75 2.07 11.92
CA THR A 358 -15.77 1.98 10.84
C THR A 358 -16.43 2.37 9.52
N LYS A 359 -15.64 2.84 8.56
CA LYS A 359 -16.09 3.06 7.18
C LYS A 359 -15.39 2.09 6.23
N LEU A 360 -16.13 1.61 5.24
CA LEU A 360 -15.62 0.90 4.08
C LEU A 360 -15.77 1.82 2.86
N LEU A 361 -14.67 2.17 2.21
CA LEU A 361 -14.67 2.96 0.99
C LEU A 361 -15.27 2.16 -0.18
N PRO A 362 -15.69 2.84 -1.26
CA PRO A 362 -16.00 2.17 -2.52
C PRO A 362 -14.89 1.19 -2.91
N GLY A 363 -15.28 -0.04 -3.24
CA GLY A 363 -14.32 -1.12 -3.53
C GLY A 363 -13.88 -1.96 -2.33
N GLU A 364 -14.03 -1.47 -1.09
CA GLU A 364 -13.80 -2.26 0.15
C GLU A 364 -15.01 -3.12 0.54
N TYR A 365 -16.16 -2.89 -0.09
CA TYR A 365 -17.38 -3.69 0.03
C TYR A 365 -18.01 -3.90 -1.34
N SER A 366 -18.90 -4.88 -1.46
CA SER A 366 -19.72 -5.05 -2.66
C SER A 366 -21.20 -5.16 -2.32
N ILE A 367 -22.05 -4.84 -3.30
CA ILE A 367 -23.49 -5.06 -3.22
C ILE A 367 -23.83 -6.07 -4.30
N SER A 368 -24.41 -7.20 -3.90
CA SER A 368 -24.85 -8.26 -4.81
C SER A 368 -26.22 -8.74 -4.34
N GLU A 369 -27.19 -8.80 -5.26
CA GLU A 369 -28.58 -9.17 -4.96
C GLU A 369 -29.19 -8.36 -3.81
N GLY A 370 -28.86 -7.07 -3.73
CA GLY A 370 -29.32 -6.17 -2.67
C GLY A 370 -28.67 -6.40 -1.29
N GLN A 371 -27.71 -7.32 -1.17
CA GLN A 371 -26.97 -7.56 0.07
C GLN A 371 -25.57 -6.96 0.05
N TYR A 372 -25.18 -6.36 1.17
CA TYR A 372 -23.80 -5.95 1.41
C TYR A 372 -22.93 -7.17 1.70
N ARG A 373 -21.85 -7.32 0.94
CA ARG A 373 -20.77 -8.27 1.21
C ARG A 373 -19.52 -7.51 1.63
N VAL A 374 -18.82 -8.05 2.61
CA VAL A 374 -17.66 -7.40 3.22
C VAL A 374 -16.53 -8.40 3.47
N PRO A 375 -15.27 -7.96 3.45
CA PRO A 375 -14.14 -8.76 3.89
C PRO A 375 -14.24 -9.04 5.39
N LEU A 376 -14.36 -10.32 5.76
CA LEU A 376 -14.67 -10.75 7.13
C LEU A 376 -13.67 -10.18 8.15
N ARG A 377 -12.37 -10.38 7.88
CA ARG A 377 -11.29 -9.93 8.77
C ARG A 377 -11.34 -8.42 8.98
N ALA A 378 -11.36 -7.66 7.89
CA ALA A 378 -11.30 -6.21 7.93
C ALA A 378 -12.47 -5.61 8.73
N VAL A 379 -13.69 -6.11 8.56
CA VAL A 379 -14.84 -5.60 9.31
C VAL A 379 -14.77 -5.99 10.79
N VAL A 380 -14.52 -7.27 11.08
CA VAL A 380 -14.52 -7.77 12.45
C VAL A 380 -13.42 -7.11 13.28
N GLU A 381 -12.21 -6.99 12.76
CA GLU A 381 -11.07 -6.45 13.51
C GLU A 381 -11.18 -4.92 13.69
N ARG A 382 -11.67 -4.18 12.68
CA ARG A 382 -11.95 -2.73 12.81
C ARG A 382 -13.05 -2.46 13.86
N LEU A 383 -13.94 -3.42 14.11
CA LEU A 383 -15.01 -3.33 15.11
C LEU A 383 -14.72 -4.14 16.39
N GLY A 384 -13.44 -4.37 16.69
CA GLY A 384 -12.98 -4.88 17.99
C GLY A 384 -13.09 -6.39 18.20
N GLY A 385 -13.44 -7.15 17.16
CA GLY A 385 -13.34 -8.61 17.17
C GLY A 385 -11.94 -9.10 16.76
N ARG A 386 -11.78 -10.42 16.69
CA ARG A 386 -10.55 -11.08 16.22
C ARG A 386 -10.87 -12.14 15.20
N VAL A 387 -10.05 -12.26 14.16
CA VAL A 387 -10.19 -13.32 13.16
C VAL A 387 -8.91 -14.13 13.04
N ASN A 388 -9.03 -15.44 13.12
CA ASN A 388 -7.96 -16.38 12.80
C ASN A 388 -8.31 -17.14 11.51
N TRP A 389 -7.34 -17.27 10.62
CA TRP A 389 -7.52 -18.02 9.37
C TRP A 389 -7.01 -19.44 9.53
N ASP A 390 -7.80 -20.42 9.09
CA ASP A 390 -7.43 -21.82 9.05
C ASP A 390 -7.29 -22.26 7.60
N SER A 391 -6.05 -22.42 7.13
CA SER A 391 -5.75 -22.73 5.74
C SER A 391 -6.14 -24.15 5.34
N ALA A 392 -6.06 -25.11 6.26
CA ALA A 392 -6.40 -26.51 6.00
C ALA A 392 -7.89 -26.69 5.74
N SER A 393 -8.73 -26.03 6.55
CA SER A 393 -10.18 -26.08 6.41
C SER A 393 -10.77 -24.95 5.54
N ARG A 394 -9.95 -23.97 5.15
CA ARG A 394 -10.36 -22.74 4.46
C ARG A 394 -11.46 -21.99 5.20
N THR A 395 -11.34 -21.91 6.53
CA THR A 395 -12.33 -21.26 7.39
C THR A 395 -11.79 -20.04 8.12
N GLY A 396 -12.65 -19.04 8.32
CA GLY A 396 -12.38 -17.90 9.19
C GLY A 396 -12.98 -18.14 10.58
N LYS A 397 -12.14 -18.26 11.60
CA LYS A 397 -12.53 -18.40 13.01
C LYS A 397 -12.56 -17.03 13.67
N VAL A 398 -13.74 -16.55 13.99
CA VAL A 398 -14.01 -15.24 14.55
C VAL A 398 -14.29 -15.37 16.04
N VAL A 399 -13.75 -14.47 16.85
CA VAL A 399 -14.21 -14.21 18.21
C VAL A 399 -14.66 -12.75 18.27
N TRP A 400 -15.95 -12.54 18.48
CA TRP A 400 -16.52 -11.19 18.50
C TRP A 400 -17.76 -11.15 19.40
N ASN A 401 -17.85 -10.12 20.25
CA ASN A 401 -18.96 -9.95 21.21
C ASN A 401 -19.25 -11.19 22.07
N GLY A 402 -18.19 -11.86 22.57
CA GLY A 402 -18.32 -13.07 23.39
C GLY A 402 -18.80 -14.32 22.64
N ARG A 403 -18.93 -14.26 21.31
CA ARG A 403 -19.32 -15.38 20.44
C ARG A 403 -18.15 -15.86 19.61
N ALA A 404 -18.12 -17.17 19.34
CA ALA A 404 -17.23 -17.74 18.35
C ALA A 404 -18.00 -18.05 17.07
N ILE A 405 -17.53 -17.57 15.91
CA ILE A 405 -18.16 -17.80 14.61
C ILE A 405 -17.15 -18.46 13.69
N ILE A 406 -17.54 -19.55 13.03
CA ILE A 406 -16.74 -20.18 11.98
C ILE A 406 -17.43 -19.85 10.67
N ALA A 407 -16.74 -19.12 9.80
CA ALA A 407 -17.19 -18.85 8.45
C ALA A 407 -16.54 -19.84 7.48
N ASP A 408 -17.36 -20.66 6.83
CA ASP A 408 -16.93 -21.75 5.94
C ASP A 408 -17.39 -21.44 4.50
N ALA A 409 -16.43 -21.11 3.66
CA ALA A 409 -16.67 -20.79 2.25
C ALA A 409 -16.98 -22.03 1.39
N ALA A 410 -16.49 -23.21 1.77
CA ALA A 410 -16.75 -24.44 1.03
C ALA A 410 -18.20 -24.90 1.22
N ARG A 411 -18.71 -24.77 2.44
CA ARG A 411 -20.08 -25.13 2.80
C ARG A 411 -21.08 -23.97 2.67
N LYS A 412 -20.61 -22.74 2.42
CA LYS A 412 -21.44 -21.52 2.37
C LYS A 412 -22.30 -21.37 3.63
N GLN A 413 -21.64 -21.39 4.79
CA GLN A 413 -22.34 -21.35 6.08
C GLN A 413 -21.54 -20.63 7.17
N LEU A 414 -22.26 -20.16 8.19
CA LEU A 414 -21.71 -19.71 9.47
C LEU A 414 -22.09 -20.72 10.56
N THR A 415 -21.11 -21.17 11.34
CA THR A 415 -21.34 -21.90 12.59
C THR A 415 -21.10 -20.97 13.77
N ILE A 416 -22.12 -20.75 14.58
CA ILE A 416 -22.14 -19.77 15.66
C ILE A 416 -22.16 -20.53 16.98
N THR A 417 -21.18 -20.29 17.83
CA THR A 417 -21.17 -20.76 19.22
C THR A 417 -21.50 -19.58 20.12
N GLY A 418 -22.66 -19.65 20.77
CA GLY A 418 -23.12 -18.63 21.72
C GLY A 418 -22.27 -18.62 23.00
N ALA A 419 -22.46 -17.58 23.82
CA ALA A 419 -21.81 -17.48 25.13
C ALA A 419 -22.26 -18.61 26.10
N ASP A 420 -23.42 -19.23 25.83
CA ASP A 420 -23.94 -20.41 26.52
C ASP A 420 -23.33 -21.73 26.02
N GLY A 421 -22.38 -21.67 25.08
CA GLY A 421 -21.72 -22.83 24.47
C GLY A 421 -22.56 -23.56 23.41
N ARG A 422 -23.80 -23.12 23.13
CA ARG A 422 -24.65 -23.77 22.13
C ARG A 422 -24.21 -23.41 20.72
N GLN A 423 -24.18 -24.42 19.84
CA GLN A 423 -23.86 -24.23 18.44
C GLN A 423 -25.12 -24.13 17.57
N GLN A 424 -25.11 -23.19 16.64
CA GLN A 424 -26.09 -23.03 15.59
C GLN A 424 -25.38 -22.94 14.23
N VAL A 425 -25.86 -23.69 13.24
CA VAL A 425 -25.38 -23.58 11.86
C VAL A 425 -26.41 -22.83 11.04
N ARG A 426 -25.96 -21.85 10.25
CA ARG A 426 -26.81 -21.06 9.36
C ARG A 426 -26.21 -21.05 7.96
N SER A 427 -27.04 -21.28 6.96
CA SER A 427 -26.67 -20.98 5.58
C SER A 427 -26.36 -19.48 5.48
N ALA A 428 -25.25 -19.16 4.84
CA ALA A 428 -24.81 -17.79 4.70
C ALA A 428 -23.99 -17.66 3.43
N ASP A 429 -24.12 -16.52 2.79
CA ASP A 429 -23.29 -16.20 1.66
C ASP A 429 -21.86 -15.92 2.15
N VAL A 430 -21.04 -16.98 2.13
CA VAL A 430 -19.63 -17.00 2.49
C VAL A 430 -18.86 -17.48 1.27
N GLN A 431 -17.91 -16.68 0.82
CA GLN A 431 -17.11 -17.02 -0.35
C GLN A 431 -15.67 -16.54 -0.22
N MET A 432 -14.78 -17.22 -0.93
CA MET A 432 -13.43 -16.73 -1.11
C MET A 432 -13.40 -15.77 -2.30
N ILE A 433 -12.87 -14.57 -2.07
CA ILE A 433 -12.43 -13.70 -3.16
C ILE A 433 -10.91 -13.56 -3.00
N GLY A 434 -10.17 -14.21 -3.90
CA GLY A 434 -8.74 -14.47 -3.72
C GLY A 434 -8.45 -15.26 -2.44
N SER A 435 -7.61 -14.70 -1.57
CA SER A 435 -7.26 -15.25 -0.25
C SER A 435 -8.12 -14.70 0.89
N SER A 436 -9.03 -13.77 0.62
CA SER A 436 -9.91 -13.18 1.62
C SER A 436 -11.26 -13.89 1.67
N LEU A 437 -11.73 -14.12 2.88
CA LEU A 437 -13.06 -14.66 3.12
C LEU A 437 -14.05 -13.50 3.23
N TRP A 438 -15.02 -13.49 2.32
CA TRP A 438 -16.07 -12.49 2.21
C TRP A 438 -17.38 -13.08 2.69
N VAL A 439 -18.14 -12.27 3.43
CA VAL A 439 -19.41 -12.68 4.04
C VAL A 439 -20.48 -11.64 3.82
N SER A 440 -21.74 -12.08 3.80
CA SER A 440 -22.90 -11.19 3.99
C SER A 440 -22.75 -10.41 5.30
N LEU A 441 -22.74 -9.08 5.22
CA LEU A 441 -22.63 -8.19 6.37
C LEU A 441 -23.76 -8.42 7.37
N ARG A 442 -25.00 -8.58 6.87
CA ARG A 442 -26.17 -8.88 7.71
C ARG A 442 -25.97 -10.18 8.47
N GLY A 443 -25.61 -11.26 7.76
CA GLY A 443 -25.39 -12.57 8.36
C GLY A 443 -24.28 -12.56 9.41
N LEU A 444 -23.20 -11.82 9.15
CA LEU A 444 -22.11 -11.63 10.10
C LEU A 444 -22.55 -10.90 11.38
N LEU A 445 -23.25 -9.77 11.25
CA LEU A 445 -23.69 -8.98 12.40
C LEU A 445 -24.71 -9.74 13.26
N GLU A 446 -25.68 -10.41 12.63
CA GLU A 446 -26.65 -11.26 13.34
C GLU A 446 -25.96 -12.45 14.04
N ALA A 447 -24.97 -13.06 13.40
CA ALA A 447 -24.16 -14.13 13.99
C ALA A 447 -23.37 -13.64 15.22
N ALA A 448 -22.85 -12.41 15.18
CA ALA A 448 -22.18 -11.76 16.31
C ALA A 448 -23.14 -11.22 17.38
N GLY A 449 -24.46 -11.32 17.17
CA GLY A 449 -25.47 -10.89 18.14
C GLY A 449 -25.78 -9.40 18.07
N HIS A 450 -25.40 -8.73 16.99
CA HIS A 450 -25.67 -7.33 16.73
C HIS A 450 -26.91 -7.17 15.86
N ALA A 451 -28.06 -7.56 16.42
CA ALA A 451 -29.37 -7.33 15.84
C ALA A 451 -30.25 -6.60 16.86
N PRO A 452 -31.15 -5.68 16.45
CA PRO A 452 -31.56 -5.37 15.07
C PRO A 452 -30.59 -4.46 14.31
N LEU A 453 -30.73 -4.44 12.97
CA LEU A 453 -29.97 -3.60 12.04
C LEU A 453 -30.87 -2.48 11.50
N THR A 454 -30.38 -1.26 11.47
CA THR A 454 -30.99 -0.15 10.72
C THR A 454 -30.09 0.26 9.56
N THR A 455 -30.67 0.65 8.44
CA THR A 455 -29.92 1.08 7.26
C THR A 455 -30.38 2.44 6.77
N ALA A 456 -29.45 3.32 6.41
CA ALA A 456 -29.73 4.62 5.82
C ALA A 456 -28.81 4.87 4.62
N VAL A 457 -29.25 5.70 3.67
CA VAL A 457 -28.45 6.14 2.53
C VAL A 457 -28.59 7.65 2.41
N THR A 458 -27.46 8.37 2.48
CA THR A 458 -27.36 9.82 2.28
C THR A 458 -26.71 10.14 0.94
N ILE A 459 -26.46 11.42 0.63
CA ILE A 459 -25.71 11.81 -0.57
C ILE A 459 -24.23 11.38 -0.51
N ASP A 460 -23.67 11.25 0.69
CA ASP A 460 -22.24 10.97 0.88
C ASP A 460 -21.93 9.51 1.27
N GLU A 461 -22.86 8.84 1.97
CA GLU A 461 -22.60 7.51 2.54
C GLU A 461 -23.83 6.59 2.59
N ARG A 462 -23.57 5.30 2.70
CA ARG A 462 -24.49 4.27 3.15
C ARG A 462 -24.15 3.99 4.60
N ARG A 463 -25.15 3.78 5.45
CA ARG A 463 -24.93 3.51 6.85
C ARG A 463 -25.70 2.28 7.28
N VAL A 464 -25.04 1.39 8.01
CA VAL A 464 -25.63 0.26 8.72
C VAL A 464 -25.33 0.45 10.20
N LYS A 465 -26.37 0.55 11.03
CA LYS A 465 -26.24 0.68 12.48
C LYS A 465 -26.86 -0.48 13.22
N THR A 466 -26.28 -0.82 14.37
CA THR A 466 -26.79 -1.79 15.31
C THR A 466 -26.39 -1.45 16.75
N LEU A 467 -27.24 -1.86 17.70
CA LEU A 467 -27.15 -1.52 19.12
C LEU A 467 -26.06 -2.31 19.86
#